data_AF-F8DYZ4-F1
#
_entry.id   AF-F8DYZ4-F1
#
_cell.length_a   1.000
_cell.length_b   1.000
_cell.length_c   1.000
_cell.angle_alpha   90.00
_cell.angle_beta   90.00
_cell.angle_gamma   90.00
#
_symmetry.space_group_name_H-M   'P 1'
#
loop_
_entity.id
_entity.type
_entity.pdbx_description
1 polymer ?
#
loop_
_entity_poly.entity_id
_entity_poly.type
_entity_poly.pdbx_seq_one_letter_code
_entity_poly.pdbx_strand_id
1 'polypeptide(L)'
;MTGDGWAVGVDGSRRWGTLGAAGLMLITVHGEVLMQHRAKWTNRGGTWALPGGAIDIGESSADAALRETWEETGVAPALVTVRGEVVTSRIELSHVLTRQPLSTEDLELVENFRDEVEDIGDPLDPRVKELMSEKRIVHPEHGGHLTFGLGGRFWWEIPDNTVNEWRYTVVLGTCESQLELHPTAESTDLKWQPIEQLEQLDLMPEFAESVPTLRAEAMRLGLV
;
A
#
# COMPACT_ATOMS: atom_id res chain seq x y z
N MET A 1 0.04 -8.38 -14.04
CA MET A 1 1.26 -7.96 -13.31
C MET A 1 0.78 -6.97 -12.25
N THR A 2 1.37 -6.99 -11.07
CA THR A 2 0.90 -6.18 -9.95
C THR A 2 1.51 -4.78 -9.99
N GLY A 3 0.90 -3.85 -9.27
CA GLY A 3 1.48 -2.55 -8.96
C GLY A 3 2.60 -2.62 -7.93
N ASP A 4 2.90 -3.81 -7.40
CA ASP A 4 3.86 -3.98 -6.30
C ASP A 4 5.27 -3.59 -6.68
N GLY A 5 5.90 -2.86 -5.76
CA GLY A 5 7.26 -2.38 -5.93
C GLY A 5 7.44 -1.00 -5.36
N TRP A 6 8.61 -0.44 -5.62
CA TRP A 6 9.01 0.83 -5.04
C TRP A 6 9.04 1.92 -6.09
N ALA A 7 8.28 2.99 -5.89
CA ALA A 7 8.46 4.24 -6.59
C ALA A 7 9.55 5.07 -5.89
N VAL A 8 10.56 5.52 -6.64
CA VAL A 8 11.72 6.24 -6.12
C VAL A 8 11.70 7.68 -6.61
N GLY A 9 11.46 8.61 -5.69
CA GLY A 9 11.44 10.04 -5.94
C GLY A 9 12.79 10.58 -6.42
N VAL A 10 12.77 11.69 -7.15
CA VAL A 10 14.00 12.44 -7.52
C VAL A 10 14.77 12.94 -6.30
N ASP A 11 14.09 13.10 -5.17
CA ASP A 11 14.62 13.44 -3.86
C ASP A 11 15.15 12.22 -3.07
N GLY A 12 15.06 11.02 -3.64
CA GLY A 12 15.44 9.75 -3.01
C GLY A 12 14.38 9.17 -2.06
N SER A 13 13.22 9.82 -1.92
CA SER A 13 12.10 9.26 -1.16
C SER A 13 11.60 7.96 -1.81
N ARG A 14 11.05 7.05 -1.00
CA ARG A 14 10.49 5.77 -1.49
C ARG A 14 9.02 5.67 -1.11
N ARG A 15 8.18 5.34 -2.09
CA ARG A 15 6.76 5.01 -1.89
C ARG A 15 6.47 3.60 -2.40
N TRP A 16 5.53 2.94 -1.74
CA TRP A 16 5.03 1.66 -2.18
C TRP A 16 4.00 1.86 -3.30
N GLY A 17 3.98 0.96 -4.28
CA GLY A 17 3.10 1.01 -5.44
C GLY A 17 3.74 1.75 -6.61
N THR A 18 4.09 1.02 -7.66
CA THR A 18 4.73 1.55 -8.87
C THR A 18 3.80 2.39 -9.73
N LEU A 19 2.49 2.25 -9.58
CA LEU A 19 1.46 2.98 -10.32
C LEU A 19 0.72 4.01 -9.47
N GLY A 20 1.24 4.31 -8.28
CA GLY A 20 0.51 5.06 -7.25
C GLY A 20 -0.13 4.14 -6.22
N ALA A 21 -0.84 4.76 -5.29
CA ALA A 21 -1.61 4.09 -4.27
C ALA A 21 -2.93 4.81 -4.04
N ALA A 22 -3.92 4.10 -3.50
CA ALA A 22 -5.20 4.67 -3.16
C ALA A 22 -5.71 4.16 -1.81
N GLY A 23 -6.44 5.00 -1.10
CA GLY A 23 -7.09 4.64 0.16
C GLY A 23 -8.54 5.12 0.21
N LEU A 24 -9.37 4.43 1.01
CA LEU A 24 -10.79 4.74 1.13
C LEU A 24 -11.08 5.53 2.41
N MET A 25 -11.59 6.75 2.25
CA MET A 25 -12.27 7.46 3.33
C MET A 25 -13.75 7.06 3.31
N LEU A 26 -14.08 5.98 4.01
CA LEU A 26 -15.46 5.50 4.13
C LEU A 26 -16.16 6.21 5.29
N ILE A 27 -17.24 6.93 4.98
CA ILE A 27 -17.97 7.80 5.91
C ILE A 27 -19.39 7.26 6.14
N THR A 28 -19.79 7.07 7.40
CA THR A 28 -21.18 6.77 7.75
C THR A 28 -22.07 8.01 7.61
N VAL A 29 -23.39 7.84 7.51
CA VAL A 29 -24.34 8.98 7.54
C VAL A 29 -24.29 9.80 8.83
N HIS A 30 -23.60 9.31 9.87
CA HIS A 30 -23.36 10.00 11.14
C HIS A 30 -21.99 10.70 11.20
N GLY A 31 -21.25 10.74 10.09
CA GLY A 31 -19.96 11.43 10.00
C GLY A 31 -18.80 10.67 10.67
N GLU A 32 -18.89 9.34 10.73
CA GLU A 32 -17.83 8.49 11.28
C GLU A 32 -17.02 7.86 10.15
N VAL A 33 -15.70 7.86 10.29
CA VAL A 33 -14.75 7.39 9.29
C VAL A 33 -14.15 6.06 9.72
N LEU A 34 -14.08 5.09 8.81
CA LEU A 34 -13.34 3.84 9.03
C LEU A 34 -11.83 4.12 9.07
N MET A 35 -11.19 3.74 10.17
CA MET A 35 -9.77 3.94 10.45
C MET A 35 -9.10 2.61 10.75
N GLN A 36 -7.85 2.47 10.28
CA GLN A 36 -7.01 1.30 10.51
C GLN A 36 -5.75 1.66 11.28
N HIS A 37 -5.44 0.88 12.32
CA HIS A 37 -4.19 0.98 13.05
C HIS A 37 -3.14 0.05 12.44
N ARG A 38 -2.14 0.67 11.83
CA ARG A 38 -1.11 0.00 11.04
C ARG A 38 -0.23 -0.89 11.93
N ALA A 39 -0.03 -2.14 11.54
CA ALA A 39 0.84 -3.04 12.25
C ALA A 39 2.27 -2.49 12.40
N LYS A 40 2.92 -2.77 13.54
CA LYS A 40 4.22 -2.16 13.91
C LYS A 40 5.35 -2.43 12.91
N TRP A 41 5.28 -3.54 12.16
CA TRP A 41 6.29 -3.92 11.17
C TRP A 41 6.12 -3.21 9.82
N THR A 42 5.06 -2.43 9.62
CA THR A 42 4.83 -1.66 8.39
C THR A 42 5.62 -0.34 8.40
N ASN A 43 5.83 0.27 7.23
CA ASN A 43 6.38 1.62 7.15
C ASN A 43 5.46 2.59 7.93
N ARG A 44 6.02 3.33 8.90
CA ARG A 44 5.30 4.16 9.89
C ARG A 44 4.27 3.39 10.75
N GLY A 45 4.53 2.13 11.10
CA GLY A 45 3.66 1.32 11.96
C GLY A 45 3.39 1.93 13.34
N GLY A 46 2.24 1.60 13.93
CA GLY A 46 1.77 2.19 15.20
C GLY A 46 1.01 3.51 15.06
N THR A 47 0.70 3.91 13.82
CA THR A 47 -0.12 5.08 13.51
C THR A 47 -1.45 4.67 12.88
N TRP A 48 -2.41 5.59 12.88
CA TRP A 48 -3.72 5.44 12.26
C TRP A 48 -3.75 6.05 10.86
N ALA A 49 -4.33 5.33 9.89
CA ALA A 49 -4.53 5.79 8.52
C ALA A 49 -5.85 5.23 7.96
N LEU A 50 -6.19 5.66 6.74
CA LEU A 50 -7.23 5.01 5.95
C LEU A 50 -6.75 3.63 5.47
N PRO A 51 -7.65 2.64 5.33
CA PRO A 51 -7.34 1.42 4.59
C PRO A 51 -7.01 1.76 3.13
N GLY A 52 -6.06 1.06 2.53
CA GLY A 52 -5.56 1.36 1.20
C GLY A 52 -4.16 0.83 0.90
N GLY A 53 -3.87 0.71 -0.40
CA GLY A 53 -2.65 0.09 -0.90
C GLY A 53 -2.30 0.47 -2.33
N ALA A 54 -1.43 -0.33 -2.95
CA ALA A 54 -0.92 -0.05 -4.29
C ALA A 54 -2.00 -0.25 -5.35
N ILE A 55 -1.98 0.59 -6.40
CA ILE A 55 -2.87 0.43 -7.56
C ILE A 55 -2.28 -0.64 -8.49
N ASP A 56 -3.07 -1.64 -8.85
CA ASP A 56 -2.69 -2.67 -9.81
C ASP A 56 -2.84 -2.25 -11.28
N ILE A 57 -2.24 -3.02 -12.20
CA ILE A 57 -2.34 -2.72 -13.63
C ILE A 57 -3.78 -2.82 -14.11
N GLY A 58 -4.26 -1.75 -14.73
CA GLY A 58 -5.62 -1.65 -15.26
C GLY A 58 -6.66 -1.29 -14.19
N GLU A 59 -6.25 -1.13 -12.95
CA GLU A 59 -7.08 -0.75 -11.82
C GLU A 59 -7.24 0.78 -11.75
N SER A 60 -8.45 1.28 -11.47
CA SER A 60 -8.66 2.69 -11.13
C SER A 60 -8.31 2.96 -9.66
N SER A 61 -8.16 4.24 -9.26
CA SER A 61 -7.97 4.57 -7.84
C SER A 61 -9.16 4.11 -6.98
N ALA A 62 -10.39 4.20 -7.49
CA ALA A 62 -11.58 3.68 -6.82
C ALA A 62 -11.55 2.17 -6.64
N ASP A 63 -11.22 1.42 -7.70
CA ASP A 63 -11.13 -0.04 -7.64
C ASP A 63 -10.07 -0.49 -6.63
N ALA A 64 -8.89 0.13 -6.65
CA ALA A 64 -7.80 -0.14 -5.72
C ALA A 64 -8.21 0.13 -4.27
N ALA A 65 -8.78 1.31 -3.99
CA ALA A 65 -9.22 1.65 -2.64
C ALA A 65 -10.28 0.67 -2.12
N LEU A 66 -11.22 0.23 -2.96
CA LEU A 66 -12.26 -0.73 -2.60
C LEU A 66 -11.70 -2.13 -2.37
N ARG A 67 -10.80 -2.62 -3.25
CA ARG A 67 -10.14 -3.92 -3.11
C ARG A 67 -9.33 -3.98 -1.82
N GLU A 68 -8.45 -3.01 -1.60
CA GLU A 68 -7.58 -2.93 -0.42
C GLU A 68 -8.42 -2.82 0.86
N THR A 69 -9.48 -1.99 0.86
CA THR A 69 -10.38 -1.93 2.02
C THR A 69 -11.04 -3.26 2.32
N TRP A 70 -11.47 -4.00 1.29
CA TRP A 70 -12.05 -5.33 1.47
C TRP A 70 -11.02 -6.31 2.03
N GLU A 71 -9.80 -6.31 1.49
CA GLU A 71 -8.70 -7.16 1.92
C GLU A 71 -8.24 -6.86 3.35
N GLU A 72 -8.22 -5.60 3.78
CA GLU A 72 -7.73 -5.19 5.10
C GLU A 72 -8.81 -5.24 6.20
N THR A 73 -10.08 -5.03 5.84
CA THR A 73 -11.16 -4.80 6.82
C THR A 73 -12.36 -5.71 6.67
N GLY A 74 -12.48 -6.45 5.57
CA GLY A 74 -13.64 -7.28 5.24
C GLY A 74 -14.86 -6.51 4.73
N VAL A 75 -14.81 -5.18 4.63
CA VAL A 75 -15.91 -4.38 4.08
C VAL A 75 -16.08 -4.65 2.60
N ALA A 76 -17.21 -5.25 2.22
CA ALA A 76 -17.49 -5.59 0.84
C ALA A 76 -17.70 -4.32 -0.03
N PRO A 77 -17.13 -4.24 -1.25
CA PRO A 77 -17.30 -3.08 -2.13
C PRO A 77 -18.76 -2.73 -2.44
N ALA A 78 -19.65 -3.73 -2.45
CA ALA A 78 -21.09 -3.54 -2.68
C ALA A 78 -21.81 -2.73 -1.59
N LEU A 79 -21.19 -2.55 -0.42
CA LEU A 79 -21.72 -1.75 0.69
C LEU A 79 -21.26 -0.28 0.64
N VAL A 80 -20.41 0.06 -0.33
CA VAL A 80 -19.80 1.39 -0.48
C VAL A 80 -20.37 2.09 -1.70
N THR A 81 -20.83 3.33 -1.51
CA THR A 81 -21.12 4.24 -2.62
C THR A 81 -19.98 5.23 -2.79
N VAL A 82 -19.25 5.17 -3.89
CA VAL A 82 -18.18 6.14 -4.21
C VAL A 82 -18.79 7.51 -4.55
N ARG A 83 -18.23 8.57 -3.96
CA ARG A 83 -18.75 9.96 -4.04
C ARG A 83 -17.78 10.93 -4.70
N GLY A 84 -16.48 10.65 -4.65
CA GLY A 84 -15.45 11.49 -5.25
C GLY A 84 -14.04 10.99 -4.97
N GLU A 85 -13.04 11.67 -5.53
CA GLU A 85 -11.62 11.34 -5.39
C GLU A 85 -10.80 12.62 -5.19
N VAL A 86 -9.78 12.55 -4.33
CA VAL A 86 -8.85 13.64 -4.06
C VAL A 86 -7.42 13.11 -4.10
N VAL A 87 -6.58 13.69 -4.95
CA VAL A 87 -5.13 13.43 -4.90
C VAL A 87 -4.53 14.22 -3.75
N THR A 88 -4.06 13.54 -2.71
CA THR A 88 -3.51 14.17 -1.49
C THR A 88 -1.99 14.23 -1.47
N SER A 89 -1.31 13.44 -2.32
CA SER A 89 0.14 13.47 -2.45
C SER A 89 0.58 13.26 -3.89
N ARG A 90 1.66 13.95 -4.27
CA ARG A 90 2.33 13.85 -5.57
C ARG A 90 3.82 13.86 -5.37
N ILE A 91 4.52 12.94 -6.03
CA ILE A 91 5.98 12.86 -5.98
C ILE A 91 6.50 12.66 -7.40
N GLU A 92 7.42 13.53 -7.80
CA GLU A 92 8.17 13.36 -9.04
C GLU A 92 9.16 12.21 -8.88
N LEU A 93 9.12 11.26 -9.82
CA LEU A 93 9.91 10.04 -9.75
C LEU A 93 11.13 10.11 -10.66
N SER A 94 12.21 9.51 -10.17
CA SER A 94 13.36 9.17 -11.00
C SER A 94 13.11 7.86 -11.76
N HIS A 95 12.52 6.87 -11.08
CA HIS A 95 12.17 5.56 -11.62
C HIS A 95 11.25 4.83 -10.64
N VAL A 96 10.69 3.71 -11.09
CA VAL A 96 10.07 2.70 -10.25
C VAL A 96 10.89 1.40 -10.32
N LEU A 97 10.78 0.58 -9.29
CA LEU A 97 11.34 -0.77 -9.21
C LEU A 97 10.15 -1.74 -9.21
N THR A 98 9.79 -2.22 -10.39
CA THR A 98 8.69 -3.18 -10.58
C THR A 98 9.11 -4.56 -10.10
N ARG A 99 8.18 -5.30 -9.48
CA ARG A 99 8.44 -6.69 -9.07
C ARG A 99 7.93 -7.67 -10.10
N GLN A 100 8.81 -8.60 -10.48
CA GLN A 100 8.45 -9.74 -11.33
C GLN A 100 8.81 -11.04 -10.63
N PRO A 101 7.95 -12.07 -10.68
CA PRO A 101 8.29 -13.38 -10.15
C PRO A 101 9.44 -13.98 -10.97
N LEU A 102 10.22 -14.86 -10.34
CA LEU A 102 11.21 -15.65 -11.06
C LEU A 102 10.50 -16.58 -12.06
N SER A 103 11.05 -16.66 -13.27
CA SER A 103 10.67 -17.69 -14.24
C SER A 103 11.17 -19.08 -13.78
N THR A 104 10.78 -20.15 -14.48
CA THR A 104 11.29 -21.49 -14.15
C THR A 104 12.79 -21.57 -14.45
N GLU A 105 13.21 -20.90 -15.51
CA GLU A 105 14.60 -20.81 -15.96
C GLU A 105 15.47 -20.03 -14.95
N ASP A 106 14.91 -19.01 -14.29
CA ASP A 106 15.64 -18.21 -13.29
C ASP A 106 15.95 -18.97 -12.00
N LEU A 107 15.28 -20.09 -11.74
CA LEU A 107 15.45 -20.85 -10.51
C LEU A 107 16.89 -21.38 -10.36
N GLU A 108 17.58 -21.65 -11.46
CA GLU A 108 19.00 -22.06 -11.45
C GLU A 108 19.91 -20.98 -10.83
N LEU A 109 19.53 -19.69 -10.93
CA LEU A 109 20.31 -18.59 -10.37
C LEU A 109 20.24 -18.56 -8.84
N VAL A 110 19.22 -19.17 -8.23
CA VAL A 110 18.98 -19.14 -6.78
C VAL A 110 19.06 -20.51 -6.11
N GLU A 111 19.19 -21.60 -6.88
CA GLU A 111 19.12 -22.99 -6.41
C GLU A 111 19.98 -23.26 -5.16
N ASN A 112 21.19 -22.69 -5.10
CA ASN A 112 22.14 -22.97 -4.02
C ASN A 112 21.77 -22.40 -2.64
N PHE A 113 20.76 -21.53 -2.54
CA PHE A 113 20.37 -20.90 -1.26
C PHE A 113 18.87 -20.62 -1.15
N ARG A 114 18.09 -20.92 -2.19
CA ARG A 114 16.65 -20.66 -2.24
C ARG A 114 15.93 -21.36 -1.09
N ASP A 115 16.14 -22.66 -0.93
CA ASP A 115 15.46 -23.47 0.08
C ASP A 115 15.79 -22.96 1.49
N GLU A 116 17.05 -22.58 1.76
CA GLU A 116 17.45 -22.01 3.04
C GLU A 116 16.70 -20.70 3.37
N VAL A 117 16.55 -19.82 2.38
CA VAL A 117 15.86 -18.53 2.57
C VAL A 117 14.35 -18.71 2.67
N GLU A 118 13.75 -19.56 1.82
CA GLU A 118 12.32 -19.86 1.85
C GLU A 118 11.92 -20.60 3.14
N ASP A 119 12.76 -21.50 3.66
CA ASP A 119 12.54 -22.19 4.94
C ASP A 119 12.54 -21.22 6.14
N ILE A 120 13.36 -20.16 6.08
CA ILE A 120 13.32 -19.09 7.10
C ILE A 120 12.02 -18.28 6.93
N GLY A 121 11.67 -17.93 5.69
CA GLY A 121 10.40 -17.30 5.32
C GLY A 121 10.23 -15.83 5.75
N ASP A 122 10.91 -15.38 6.81
CA ASP A 122 10.89 -14.00 7.30
C ASP A 122 11.97 -13.15 6.60
N PRO A 123 11.59 -12.19 5.72
CA PRO A 123 12.54 -11.31 5.04
C PRO A 123 13.31 -10.37 5.98
N LEU A 124 12.82 -10.18 7.21
CA LEU A 124 13.47 -9.33 8.21
C LEU A 124 14.51 -10.09 9.05
N ASP A 125 14.55 -11.42 8.96
CA ASP A 125 15.52 -12.27 9.65
C ASP A 125 16.96 -11.85 9.28
N PRO A 126 17.86 -11.63 10.26
CA PRO A 126 19.24 -11.25 10.00
C PRO A 126 19.98 -12.18 9.04
N ARG A 127 19.71 -13.49 9.07
CA ARG A 127 20.33 -14.49 8.19
C ARG A 127 19.93 -14.28 6.74
N VAL A 128 18.64 -14.00 6.50
CA VAL A 128 18.13 -13.66 5.17
C VAL A 128 18.77 -12.37 4.67
N LYS A 129 18.85 -11.34 5.51
CA LYS A 129 19.50 -10.07 5.15
C LYS A 129 20.98 -10.23 4.80
N GLU A 130 21.71 -11.04 5.55
CA GLU A 130 23.11 -11.35 5.30
C GLU A 130 23.28 -12.07 3.95
N LEU A 131 22.56 -13.17 3.74
CA LEU A 131 22.57 -13.93 2.49
C LEU A 131 22.22 -13.05 1.27
N MET A 132 21.14 -12.28 1.35
CA MET A 132 20.73 -11.39 0.25
C MET A 132 21.77 -10.29 -0.04
N SER A 133 22.43 -9.77 1.00
CA SER A 133 23.49 -8.76 0.83
C SER A 133 24.78 -9.34 0.25
N GLU A 134 25.10 -10.60 0.50
CA GLU A 134 26.29 -11.27 -0.03
C GLU A 134 26.14 -11.68 -1.48
N LYS A 135 24.97 -12.23 -1.88
CA LYS A 135 24.79 -12.81 -3.22
C LYS A 135 24.60 -11.77 -4.32
N ARG A 136 23.91 -10.65 -4.04
CA ARG A 136 23.64 -9.53 -4.97
C ARG A 136 23.48 -9.94 -6.43
N ILE A 137 22.53 -10.84 -6.69
CA ILE A 137 22.32 -11.39 -8.02
C ILE A 137 21.62 -10.35 -8.90
N VAL A 138 22.16 -10.15 -10.10
CA VAL A 138 21.57 -9.32 -11.15
C VAL A 138 21.25 -10.22 -12.33
N HIS A 139 20.00 -10.18 -12.79
CA HIS A 139 19.58 -10.98 -13.94
C HIS A 139 20.35 -10.56 -15.20
N PRO A 140 20.94 -11.50 -15.96
CA PRO A 140 21.84 -11.17 -17.07
C PRO A 140 21.16 -10.47 -18.25
N GLU A 141 19.87 -10.74 -18.51
CA GLU A 141 19.17 -10.18 -19.67
C GLU A 141 18.53 -8.81 -19.40
N HIS A 142 17.71 -8.70 -18.35
CA HIS A 142 16.96 -7.47 -18.04
C HIS A 142 17.57 -6.62 -16.92
N GLY A 143 18.69 -7.04 -16.31
CA GLY A 143 19.41 -6.25 -15.29
C GLY A 143 18.65 -6.07 -13.97
N GLY A 144 17.63 -6.89 -13.72
CA GLY A 144 16.84 -6.83 -12.49
C GLY A 144 17.62 -7.36 -11.29
N HIS A 145 17.43 -6.77 -10.12
CA HIS A 145 18.10 -7.20 -8.89
C HIS A 145 17.25 -8.23 -8.16
N LEU A 146 17.85 -9.31 -7.70
CA LEU A 146 17.16 -10.30 -6.90
C LEU A 146 16.85 -9.73 -5.51
N THR A 147 15.59 -9.88 -5.07
CA THR A 147 15.14 -9.54 -3.72
C THR A 147 14.33 -10.67 -3.11
N PHE A 148 14.28 -10.74 -1.78
CA PHE A 148 13.40 -11.64 -1.04
C PHE A 148 12.54 -10.81 -0.09
N GLY A 149 11.22 -11.03 -0.09
CA GLY A 149 10.33 -10.10 0.59
C GLY A 149 8.87 -10.51 0.57
N LEU A 150 8.09 -9.85 -0.29
CA LEU A 150 6.63 -9.94 -0.31
C LEU A 150 6.19 -11.41 -0.42
N GLY A 151 5.37 -11.84 0.54
CA GLY A 151 4.85 -13.20 0.64
C GLY A 151 5.89 -14.27 0.98
N GLY A 152 7.08 -13.90 1.47
CA GLY A 152 8.16 -14.84 1.76
C GLY A 152 8.73 -15.49 0.49
N ARG A 153 8.84 -14.71 -0.59
CA ARG A 153 9.25 -15.19 -1.93
C ARG A 153 10.34 -14.33 -2.54
N PHE A 154 11.03 -14.93 -3.51
CA PHE A 154 11.98 -14.25 -4.39
C PHE A 154 11.26 -13.47 -5.49
N TRP A 155 11.83 -12.31 -5.82
CA TRP A 155 11.37 -11.42 -6.88
C TRP A 155 12.56 -10.79 -7.60
N TRP A 156 12.38 -10.47 -8.88
CA TRP A 156 13.21 -9.50 -9.58
C TRP A 156 12.67 -8.10 -9.36
N GLU A 157 13.51 -7.18 -8.87
CA GLU A 157 13.25 -5.75 -8.89
C GLU A 157 13.89 -5.14 -10.15
N ILE A 158 13.03 -4.75 -11.10
CA ILE A 158 13.43 -4.23 -12.41
C ILE A 158 13.16 -2.73 -12.48
N PRO A 159 14.20 -1.90 -12.74
CA PRO A 159 14.03 -0.47 -12.93
C PRO A 159 13.19 -0.15 -14.18
N ASP A 160 12.22 0.74 -14.01
CA ASP A 160 11.44 1.32 -15.11
C ASP A 160 11.36 2.84 -14.91
N ASN A 161 11.80 3.60 -15.90
CA ASN A 161 11.82 5.06 -15.90
C ASN A 161 10.70 5.70 -16.72
N THR A 162 9.74 4.90 -17.20
CA THR A 162 8.59 5.40 -17.95
C THR A 162 7.52 6.01 -17.06
N VAL A 163 7.48 5.64 -15.77
CA VAL A 163 6.64 6.25 -14.74
C VAL A 163 7.41 7.41 -14.07
N ASN A 164 6.91 8.63 -14.23
CA ASN A 164 7.60 9.85 -13.79
C ASN A 164 6.90 10.58 -12.63
N GLU A 165 5.71 10.13 -12.21
CA GLU A 165 4.97 10.70 -11.10
C GLU A 165 4.28 9.59 -10.31
N TRP A 166 4.39 9.65 -8.99
CA TRP A 166 3.60 8.84 -8.06
C TRP A 166 2.51 9.69 -7.42
N ARG A 167 1.33 9.11 -7.24
CA ARG A 167 0.18 9.76 -6.60
C ARG A 167 -0.39 8.90 -5.49
N TYR A 168 -0.83 9.56 -4.43
CA TYR A 168 -1.76 8.98 -3.47
C TYR A 168 -3.14 9.60 -3.66
N THR A 169 -4.13 8.78 -3.99
CA THR A 169 -5.53 9.19 -4.18
C THR A 169 -6.39 8.71 -3.02
N VAL A 170 -7.08 9.62 -2.34
CA VAL A 170 -8.11 9.27 -1.38
C VAL A 170 -9.46 9.26 -2.09
N VAL A 171 -10.13 8.11 -2.03
CA VAL A 171 -11.47 7.90 -2.55
C VAL A 171 -12.44 8.17 -1.40
N LEU A 172 -13.42 9.04 -1.61
CA LEU A 172 -14.48 9.31 -0.62
C LEU A 172 -15.66 8.40 -0.92
N GLY A 173 -16.03 7.57 0.05
CA GLY A 173 -17.16 6.65 -0.03
C GLY A 173 -18.13 6.84 1.12
N THR A 174 -19.39 6.44 0.94
CA THR A 174 -20.39 6.43 2.00
C THR A 174 -21.01 5.06 2.23
N CYS A 175 -21.39 4.78 3.47
CA CYS A 175 -22.23 3.66 3.88
C CYS A 175 -23.32 4.11 4.88
N GLU A 176 -24.39 3.33 5.03
CA GLU A 176 -25.54 3.72 5.87
C GLU A 176 -25.20 3.77 7.37
N SER A 177 -24.39 2.85 7.86
CA SER A 177 -24.00 2.75 9.27
C SER A 177 -22.59 2.20 9.39
N GLN A 178 -22.10 2.12 10.63
CA GLN A 178 -20.91 1.32 10.91
C GLN A 178 -21.15 -0.12 10.44
N LEU A 179 -20.19 -0.64 9.67
CA LEU A 179 -20.20 -2.01 9.17
C LEU A 179 -19.41 -2.92 10.11
N GLU A 180 -19.72 -4.22 10.07
CA GLU A 180 -18.94 -5.24 10.74
C GLU A 180 -17.54 -5.33 10.10
N LEU A 181 -16.51 -5.41 10.94
CA LEU A 181 -15.11 -5.36 10.52
C LEU A 181 -14.44 -6.70 10.86
N HIS A 182 -13.69 -7.22 9.90
CA HIS A 182 -12.90 -8.42 10.04
C HIS A 182 -11.43 -8.05 9.82
N PRO A 183 -10.67 -7.76 10.90
CA PRO A 183 -9.28 -7.38 10.76
C PRO A 183 -8.46 -8.53 10.18
N THR A 184 -7.54 -8.21 9.28
CA THR A 184 -6.53 -9.16 8.81
C THR A 184 -5.22 -8.98 9.56
N ALA A 185 -4.24 -9.84 9.25
CA ALA A 185 -2.92 -9.78 9.85
C ALA A 185 -2.23 -8.41 9.70
N GLU A 186 -2.62 -7.61 8.70
CA GLU A 186 -2.02 -6.31 8.38
C GLU A 186 -2.55 -5.14 9.25
N SER A 187 -3.67 -5.37 9.93
CA SER A 187 -4.29 -4.41 10.85
C SER A 187 -4.17 -4.90 12.29
N THR A 188 -3.68 -4.04 13.18
CA THR A 188 -3.65 -4.37 14.63
C THR A 188 -4.93 -3.95 15.35
N ASP A 189 -5.69 -3.03 14.74
CA ASP A 189 -6.99 -2.57 15.22
C ASP A 189 -7.74 -1.88 14.05
N LEU A 190 -9.06 -1.91 14.10
CA LEU A 190 -9.95 -1.23 13.16
C LEU A 190 -11.05 -0.53 13.95
N LYS A 191 -11.39 0.70 13.56
CA LYS A 191 -12.45 1.44 14.27
C LYS A 191 -13.14 2.49 13.42
N TRP A 192 -14.31 2.88 13.87
CA TRP A 192 -15.03 4.04 13.38
C TRP A 192 -14.69 5.26 14.26
N GLN A 193 -14.24 6.35 13.66
CA GLN A 193 -13.87 7.59 14.36
C GLN A 193 -14.64 8.78 13.79
N PRO A 194 -15.28 9.64 14.61
CA PRO A 194 -15.91 10.86 14.10
C PRO A 194 -14.92 11.71 13.31
N ILE A 195 -15.33 12.21 12.13
CA ILE A 195 -14.47 12.96 11.20
C ILE A 195 -13.85 14.22 11.83
N GLU A 196 -14.56 14.85 12.77
CA GLU A 196 -14.13 16.05 13.50
C GLU A 196 -13.15 15.73 14.64
N GLN A 197 -12.89 14.44 14.88
CA GLN A 197 -12.06 13.95 15.96
C GLN A 197 -10.94 13.03 15.45
N LEU A 198 -10.64 13.03 14.15
CA LEU A 198 -9.58 12.20 13.57
C LEU A 198 -8.22 12.50 14.21
N GLU A 199 -7.95 13.77 14.51
CA GLU A 199 -6.71 14.27 15.09
C GLU A 199 -6.53 13.86 16.56
N GLN A 200 -7.54 13.24 17.19
CA GLN A 200 -7.37 12.60 18.50
C GLN A 200 -6.59 11.27 18.41
N LEU A 201 -6.38 10.78 17.20
CA LEU A 201 -5.57 9.60 16.92
C LEU A 201 -4.15 9.99 16.59
N ASP A 202 -3.21 9.09 16.85
CA ASP A 202 -1.85 9.21 16.35
C ASP A 202 -1.84 8.92 14.85
N LEU A 203 -2.22 9.91 14.05
CA LEU A 203 -2.37 9.78 12.61
C LEU A 203 -1.01 9.66 11.92
N MET A 204 -0.97 8.88 10.83
CA MET A 204 0.16 8.92 9.92
C MET A 204 0.36 10.38 9.43
N PRO A 205 1.59 10.96 9.50
CA PRO A 205 1.79 12.39 9.24
C PRO A 205 1.27 12.84 7.87
N GLU A 206 1.52 12.08 6.81
CA GLU A 206 1.03 12.41 5.47
C GLU A 206 -0.50 12.41 5.39
N PHE A 207 -1.16 11.52 6.15
CA PHE A 207 -2.62 11.52 6.25
C PHE A 207 -3.12 12.73 7.06
N ALA A 208 -2.50 13.02 8.21
CA ALA A 208 -2.84 14.16 9.05
C ALA A 208 -2.79 15.49 8.28
N GLU A 209 -1.77 15.69 7.43
CA GLU A 209 -1.65 16.86 6.55
C GLU A 209 -2.80 16.97 5.55
N SER A 210 -3.36 15.84 5.11
CA SER A 210 -4.46 15.80 4.14
C SER A 210 -5.85 16.00 4.76
N VAL A 211 -6.02 15.77 6.07
CA VAL A 211 -7.34 15.81 6.76
C VAL A 211 -8.14 17.09 6.48
N PRO A 212 -7.57 18.31 6.55
CA PRO A 212 -8.34 19.53 6.28
C PRO A 212 -8.92 19.57 4.86
N THR A 213 -8.15 19.10 3.87
CA THR A 213 -8.59 19.03 2.46
C THR A 213 -9.69 18.00 2.28
N LEU A 214 -9.53 16.83 2.89
CA LEU A 214 -10.52 15.75 2.83
C LEU A 214 -11.83 16.13 3.52
N ARG A 215 -11.76 16.80 4.67
CA ARG A 215 -12.95 17.29 5.38
C ARG A 215 -13.69 18.35 4.57
N ALA A 216 -12.97 19.30 3.96
CA ALA A 216 -13.56 20.29 3.07
C ALA A 216 -14.25 19.65 1.86
N GLU A 217 -13.65 18.61 1.28
CA GLU A 217 -14.25 17.88 0.17
C GLU A 217 -15.49 17.08 0.60
N ALA A 218 -15.43 16.41 1.76
CA ALA A 218 -16.57 15.71 2.32
C ALA A 218 -17.77 16.66 2.56
N MET A 219 -17.52 17.86 3.11
CA MET A 219 -18.54 18.91 3.26
C MET A 219 -19.08 19.37 1.89
N ARG A 220 -18.20 19.60 0.91
CA ARG A 220 -18.60 20.00 -0.45
C ARG A 220 -19.51 18.97 -1.12
N LEU A 221 -19.26 17.69 -0.87
CA LEU A 221 -20.04 16.57 -1.38
C LEU A 221 -21.29 16.26 -0.54
N GLY A 222 -21.50 16.97 0.57
CA GLY A 222 -22.63 16.78 1.49
C GLY A 222 -22.59 15.43 2.22
N LEU A 223 -21.40 14.96 2.57
CA LEU A 223 -21.19 13.71 3.31
C LEU A 223 -21.18 13.93 4.83
N VAL A 224 -20.92 15.17 5.26
CA VAL A 224 -20.83 15.65 6.64
C VAL A 224 -21.34 17.08 6.74
#